data_AF-A0A1A1YQT7-F1
#
_entry.id   AF-A0A1A1YQT7-F1
#
_cell.length_a   1.000
_cell.length_b   1.000
_cell.length_c   1.000
_cell.angle_alpha   90.00
_cell.angle_beta   90.00
_cell.angle_gamma   90.00
#
_symmetry.space_group_name_H-M   'P 1'
#
loop_
_entity.id
_entity.type
_entity.pdbx_description
1 polymer ?
#
loop_
_entity_poly.entity_id
_entity_poly.type
_entity_poly.pdbx_seq_one_letter_code
_entity_poly.pdbx_strand_id
1 'polypeptide(L)'
;MTLSLVRVTRHLVVCRVLGSSAEGQRALVAAVERDLAQELQRALGARGPSGYWVLRRLDVATSVGAAWPAARMAASIARQVAEAVEDCARRGVDPANALWFPDRASFLARYLLDLAEGRARGRWEYAQFAGQLADPYAAPAVLAADEPDAVADALLLLSPAELEALAGSCDVEVLLRALDGTAEPVSVDPVLGALQRLASAGRLDIPGVALVLAAAAARGSGLPLTMLTRVATEVADALALLRASGNRRPQAVAAIRDGRWRDLQAITGATDGFLPLVSWSPADREGLAAALDDSAVTRSTTERAYTPFGGGLLLLPLLDDLGDWPPAVAGVAKLGTLTAALGRGRTLAPATDPVLRAALSVADDIDVAGWARALTDHDVREFDSRLRLFEVADEFLCLPASLGATPGGRLLSRIARAAYSELGRRLPGMASASPEYLWRNVTDIDAWVVFGDTEVTVELGHAPFAVLLSMTGLDRGSFVETAGSRRWILTTRC
;
A
#
# COMPACT_ATOMS: atom_id res chain seq x y z
N MET A 1 21.62 -23.34 7.05
CA MET A 1 21.66 -22.91 8.46
C MET A 1 21.86 -21.41 8.51
N THR A 2 20.76 -20.66 8.57
CA THR A 2 20.77 -19.19 8.68
C THR A 2 21.02 -18.84 10.14
N LEU A 3 22.20 -18.30 10.44
CA LEU A 3 22.50 -17.76 11.77
C LEU A 3 21.57 -16.56 12.01
N SER A 4 20.66 -16.70 12.98
CA SER A 4 19.78 -15.62 13.41
C SER A 4 20.61 -14.57 14.15
N LEU A 5 21.03 -13.52 13.44
CA LEU A 5 21.81 -12.44 14.00
C LEU A 5 20.85 -11.39 14.59
N VAL A 6 20.76 -11.31 15.91
CA VAL A 6 20.05 -10.20 16.58
C VAL A 6 20.93 -8.95 16.45
N ARG A 7 20.57 -8.03 15.56
CA ARG A 7 21.28 -6.76 15.34
C ARG A 7 20.60 -5.64 16.12
N VAL A 8 21.23 -5.18 17.19
CA VAL A 8 20.77 -4.03 17.99
C VAL A 8 21.34 -2.75 17.39
N THR A 9 20.56 -2.02 16.59
CA THR A 9 21.03 -0.86 15.81
C THR A 9 20.94 0.49 16.54
N ARG A 10 20.00 0.66 17.47
CA ARG A 10 19.89 1.84 18.34
C ARG A 10 19.30 1.43 19.68
N HIS A 11 19.97 1.80 20.77
CA HIS A 11 19.44 1.61 22.11
C HIS A 11 19.53 2.91 22.89
N LEU A 12 18.38 3.50 23.20
CA LEU A 12 18.29 4.51 24.26
C LEU A 12 18.13 3.73 25.57
N VAL A 13 19.24 3.38 26.20
CA VAL A 13 19.20 2.73 27.53
C VAL A 13 19.21 3.82 28.59
N VAL A 14 18.07 4.03 29.23
CA VAL A 14 17.99 4.89 30.41
C VAL A 14 18.32 4.06 31.64
N CYS A 15 19.60 4.05 32.03
CA CYS A 15 20.04 3.40 33.26
C CYS A 15 19.79 4.32 34.48
N ARG A 16 18.83 3.96 35.33
CA ARG A 16 18.68 4.56 36.66
C ARG A 16 19.32 3.64 37.69
N VAL A 17 20.45 4.07 38.25
CA VAL A 17 21.14 3.33 39.31
C VAL A 17 20.75 3.92 40.65
N LEU A 18 20.07 3.13 41.48
CA LEU A 18 19.73 3.53 42.84
C LEU A 18 20.91 3.23 43.77
N GLY A 19 21.37 4.24 44.51
CA GLY A 19 22.41 4.07 45.53
C GLY A 19 23.86 4.06 45.05
N SER A 20 24.16 4.48 43.81
CA SER A 20 25.54 4.62 43.32
C SER A 20 26.05 6.07 43.36
N SER A 21 27.36 6.25 43.44
CA SER A 21 27.99 7.54 43.16
C SER A 21 27.80 7.94 41.68
N ALA A 22 27.88 9.24 41.38
CA ALA A 22 27.80 9.75 40.00
C ALA A 22 28.90 9.18 39.08
N GLU A 23 30.06 8.85 39.64
CA GLU A 23 31.15 8.19 38.92
C GLU A 23 30.82 6.74 38.56
N GLY A 24 30.26 5.98 39.50
CA GLY A 24 29.79 4.62 39.23
C GLY A 24 28.67 4.59 38.17
N GLN A 25 27.76 5.57 38.19
CA GLN A 25 26.72 5.69 37.18
C GLN A 25 27.30 5.96 35.78
N ARG A 26 28.28 6.86 35.66
CA ARG A 26 28.95 7.15 34.37
C ARG A 26 29.73 5.94 33.84
N ALA A 27 30.46 5.25 34.71
CA ALA A 27 31.20 4.04 34.35
C ALA A 27 30.27 2.92 33.86
N LEU A 28 29.11 2.74 34.51
CA LEU A 28 28.11 1.77 34.09
C LEU A 28 27.51 2.12 32.72
N VAL A 29 27.09 3.37 32.51
CA VAL A 29 26.54 3.81 31.23
C VAL A 29 27.54 3.57 30.10
N ALA A 30 28.80 3.97 30.29
CA ALA A 30 29.85 3.76 29.28
C ALA A 30 30.17 2.28 29.01
N ALA A 31 30.02 1.40 30.01
CA ALA A 31 30.17 -0.04 29.84
C ALA A 31 29.00 -0.64 29.05
N VAL A 32 27.77 -0.24 29.38
CA VAL A 32 26.56 -0.68 28.69
C VAL A 32 26.59 -0.23 27.23
N GLU A 33 26.88 1.03 26.94
CA GLU A 33 26.94 1.54 25.56
C GLU A 33 27.98 0.81 24.69
N ARG A 34 29.09 0.36 25.30
CA ARG A 34 30.18 -0.32 24.60
C ARG A 34 29.91 -1.80 24.39
N ASP A 35 29.49 -2.51 25.44
CA ASP A 35 29.54 -3.97 25.48
C ASP A 35 28.16 -4.62 25.37
N LEU A 36 27.06 -3.89 25.62
CA LEU A 36 25.71 -4.46 25.72
C LEU A 36 25.29 -5.21 24.46
N ALA A 37 25.56 -4.68 23.26
CA ALA A 37 25.15 -5.31 22.01
C ALA A 37 25.80 -6.70 21.83
N GLN A 38 27.10 -6.81 22.12
CA GLN A 38 27.82 -8.07 22.03
C GLN A 38 27.36 -9.05 23.10
N GLU A 39 27.17 -8.60 24.34
CA GLU A 39 26.69 -9.45 25.42
C GLU A 39 25.24 -9.89 25.22
N LEU A 40 24.37 -9.05 24.63
CA LEU A 40 23.01 -9.41 24.26
C LEU A 40 23.00 -10.51 23.21
N GLN A 41 23.85 -10.37 22.18
CA GLN A 41 23.99 -11.39 21.16
C GLN A 41 24.45 -12.73 21.76
N ARG A 42 25.38 -12.70 22.72
CA ARG A 42 25.79 -13.92 23.45
C ARG A 42 24.67 -14.48 24.33
N ALA A 43 23.94 -13.63 25.03
CA ALA A 43 22.89 -14.03 25.97
C ALA A 43 21.66 -14.64 25.27
N LEU A 44 21.21 -14.02 24.18
CA LEU A 44 20.13 -14.56 23.33
C LEU A 44 20.59 -15.82 22.60
N GLY A 45 21.86 -15.87 22.18
CA GLY A 45 22.45 -17.02 21.52
C GLY A 45 21.61 -17.54 20.35
N ALA A 46 21.63 -18.85 20.13
CA ALA A 46 20.79 -19.51 19.13
C ALA A 46 19.36 -19.84 19.64
N ARG A 47 19.06 -19.54 20.91
CA ARG A 47 17.78 -19.88 21.56
C ARG A 47 16.81 -18.71 21.68
N GLY A 48 17.28 -17.49 21.45
CA GLY A 48 16.44 -16.29 21.49
C GLY A 48 15.32 -16.35 20.43
N PRO A 49 14.25 -15.56 20.62
CA PRO A 49 13.15 -15.51 19.67
C PRO A 49 13.66 -15.03 18.31
N SER A 50 13.40 -15.83 17.27
CA SER A 50 13.73 -15.48 15.89
C SER A 50 12.90 -14.29 15.42
N GLY A 51 13.48 -13.48 14.54
CA GLY A 51 12.79 -12.41 13.81
C GLY A 51 13.25 -11.01 14.19
N TYR A 52 12.52 -10.02 13.68
CA TYR A 52 12.82 -8.60 13.84
C TYR A 52 11.92 -7.98 14.91
N TRP A 53 12.53 -7.61 16.04
CA TRP A 53 11.84 -7.00 17.16
C TRP A 53 12.04 -5.50 17.19
N VAL A 54 10.95 -4.74 17.27
CA VAL A 54 10.97 -3.29 17.47
C VAL A 54 10.48 -2.99 18.87
N LEU A 55 11.40 -2.61 19.76
CA LEU A 55 11.11 -2.38 21.17
C LEU A 55 11.09 -0.88 21.45
N ARG A 56 9.92 -0.37 21.87
CA ARG A 56 9.77 1.00 22.37
C ARG A 56 10.33 1.13 23.77
N ARG A 57 9.96 0.17 24.62
CA ARG A 57 10.26 0.15 26.04
C ARG A 57 10.29 -1.29 26.53
N LEU A 58 11.33 -1.61 27.28
CA LEU A 58 11.46 -2.87 27.99
C LEU A 58 11.92 -2.54 29.40
N ASP A 59 11.06 -2.80 30.38
CA ASP A 59 11.39 -2.57 31.78
C ASP A 59 12.17 -3.78 32.31
N VAL A 60 13.44 -3.55 32.67
CA VAL A 60 14.36 -4.59 33.16
C VAL A 60 14.90 -4.18 34.53
N ALA A 61 14.77 -5.07 35.50
CA ALA A 61 15.32 -4.89 36.84
C ALA A 61 16.51 -5.84 37.04
N THR A 62 17.67 -5.31 37.43
CA THR A 62 18.85 -6.14 37.71
C THR A 62 19.67 -5.53 38.83
N SER A 63 20.32 -6.40 39.59
CA SER A 63 21.24 -6.02 40.66
C SER A 63 22.67 -6.18 40.16
N VAL A 64 23.45 -5.10 40.20
CA VAL A 64 24.89 -5.12 39.88
C VAL A 64 25.69 -4.80 41.14
N GLY A 65 26.78 -5.54 41.37
CA GLY A 65 27.67 -5.26 42.50
C GLY A 65 28.53 -4.03 42.23
N ALA A 66 28.65 -3.13 43.21
CA ALA A 66 29.44 -1.90 43.06
C ALA A 66 30.92 -2.13 42.73
N ALA A 67 31.47 -3.28 43.13
CA ALA A 67 32.86 -3.67 42.86
C ALA A 67 33.03 -4.52 41.59
N TRP A 68 31.98 -4.73 40.79
CA TRP A 68 32.08 -5.56 39.59
C TRP A 68 32.84 -4.85 38.48
N PRO A 69 33.65 -5.59 37.68
CA PRO A 69 34.17 -5.04 36.44
C PRO A 69 33.04 -4.66 35.48
N ALA A 70 33.25 -3.60 34.69
CA ALA A 70 32.33 -3.09 33.67
C ALA A 70 31.73 -4.21 32.78
N ALA A 71 32.58 -5.10 32.25
CA ALA A 71 32.15 -6.22 31.41
C ALA A 71 31.17 -7.17 32.14
N ARG A 72 31.39 -7.41 33.44
CA ARG A 72 30.49 -8.25 34.26
C ARG A 72 29.14 -7.56 34.50
N MET A 73 29.14 -6.25 34.69
CA MET A 73 27.91 -5.47 34.80
C MET A 73 27.11 -5.52 33.49
N ALA A 74 27.76 -5.27 32.35
CA ALA A 74 27.16 -5.32 31.02
C ALA A 74 26.58 -6.73 30.72
N ALA A 75 27.33 -7.80 31.00
CA ALA A 75 26.85 -9.17 30.83
C ALA A 75 25.62 -9.49 31.70
N SER A 76 25.58 -9.01 32.94
CA SER A 76 24.42 -9.19 33.82
C SER A 76 23.17 -8.45 33.33
N ILE A 77 23.36 -7.22 32.83
CA ILE A 77 22.27 -6.43 32.22
C ILE A 77 21.78 -7.10 30.94
N ALA A 78 22.69 -7.49 30.05
CA ALA A 78 22.38 -8.17 28.79
C ALA A 78 21.57 -9.44 29.01
N ARG A 79 21.96 -10.27 29.99
CA ARG A 79 21.22 -11.48 30.35
C ARG A 79 19.80 -11.17 30.80
N GLN A 80 19.61 -10.15 31.65
CA GLN A 80 18.28 -9.77 32.12
C GLN A 80 17.42 -9.16 31.01
N VAL A 81 18.00 -8.39 30.10
CA VAL A 81 17.31 -7.90 28.90
C VAL A 81 16.91 -9.07 28.00
N ALA A 82 17.79 -10.05 27.78
CA ALA A 82 17.49 -11.25 27.01
C ALA A 82 16.33 -12.07 27.65
N GLU A 83 16.39 -12.30 28.96
CA GLU A 83 15.31 -12.95 29.72
C GLU A 83 13.97 -12.19 29.57
N ALA A 84 13.98 -10.86 29.61
CA ALA A 84 12.79 -10.03 29.43
C ALA A 84 12.23 -10.06 27.99
N VAL A 85 13.10 -10.08 26.98
CA VAL A 85 12.68 -10.25 25.57
C VAL A 85 12.07 -11.63 25.35
N GLU A 86 12.67 -12.69 25.88
CA GLU A 86 12.10 -14.04 25.82
C GLU A 86 10.75 -14.14 26.55
N ASP A 87 10.61 -13.50 27.70
CA ASP A 87 9.35 -13.43 28.43
C ASP A 87 8.28 -12.69 27.62
N CYS A 88 8.64 -11.58 26.96
CA CYS A 88 7.74 -10.87 26.05
C CYS A 88 7.30 -11.78 24.89
N ALA A 89 8.22 -12.54 24.31
CA ALA A 89 7.90 -13.50 23.25
C ALA A 89 6.97 -14.63 23.73
N ARG A 90 7.18 -15.17 24.93
CA ARG A 90 6.36 -16.25 25.49
C ARG A 90 4.96 -15.80 25.89
N ARG A 91 4.82 -14.61 26.48
CA ARG A 91 3.54 -14.11 27.01
C ARG A 91 2.67 -13.43 25.94
N GLY A 92 3.26 -13.13 24.79
CA GLY A 92 2.64 -12.33 23.74
C GLY A 92 3.14 -10.89 23.78
N VAL A 93 3.24 -10.30 22.59
CA VAL A 93 3.78 -8.96 22.40
C VAL A 93 2.75 -7.92 22.80
N ASP A 94 3.11 -7.01 23.71
CA ASP A 94 2.32 -5.81 23.99
C ASP A 94 2.56 -4.78 22.87
N PRO A 95 1.58 -4.53 21.97
CA PRO A 95 1.76 -3.65 20.82
C PRO A 95 2.06 -2.19 21.20
N ALA A 96 1.80 -1.78 22.44
CA ALA A 96 2.15 -0.44 22.90
C ALA A 96 3.66 -0.25 23.13
N ASN A 97 4.37 -1.34 23.43
CA ASN A 97 5.77 -1.32 23.87
C ASN A 97 6.72 -2.17 23.03
N ALA A 98 6.21 -3.14 22.29
CA ALA A 98 6.98 -4.03 21.44
C ALA A 98 6.18 -4.40 20.19
N LEU A 99 6.87 -4.62 19.07
CA LEU A 99 6.31 -5.22 17.87
C LEU A 99 7.26 -6.32 17.40
N TRP A 100 6.70 -7.36 16.82
CA TRP A 100 7.47 -8.47 16.25
C TRP A 100 7.11 -8.65 14.78
N PHE A 101 8.15 -8.88 13.98
CA PHE A 101 8.06 -9.21 12.57
C PHE A 101 8.89 -10.47 12.29
N PRO A 102 8.51 -11.30 11.31
CA PRO A 102 9.28 -12.49 10.94
C PRO A 102 10.74 -12.19 10.58
N ASP A 103 10.99 -11.06 9.92
CA ASP A 103 12.30 -10.62 9.47
C ASP A 103 12.31 -9.10 9.19
N ARG A 104 13.47 -8.58 8.76
CA ARG A 104 13.67 -7.17 8.41
C ARG A 104 12.81 -6.77 7.20
N ALA A 105 12.68 -7.65 6.21
CA ALA A 105 11.89 -7.39 5.00
C ALA A 105 10.40 -7.19 5.33
N SER A 106 9.84 -7.99 6.22
CA SER A 106 8.46 -7.87 6.71
C SER A 106 8.21 -6.54 7.42
N PHE A 107 9.18 -6.09 8.23
CA PHE A 107 9.12 -4.78 8.87
C PHE A 107 9.20 -3.64 7.84
N LEU A 108 10.11 -3.73 6.87
CA LEU A 108 10.25 -2.73 5.80
C LEU A 108 9.03 -2.71 4.87
N ALA A 109 8.43 -3.85 4.55
CA ALA A 109 7.21 -3.93 3.74
C ALA A 109 6.07 -3.17 4.43
N ARG A 110 5.90 -3.40 5.74
CA ARG A 110 4.93 -2.66 6.54
C ARG A 110 5.23 -1.17 6.58
N TYR A 111 6.49 -0.79 6.77
CA TYR A 111 6.91 0.61 6.73
C TYR A 111 6.62 1.28 5.38
N LEU A 112 6.99 0.66 4.26
CA LEU A 112 6.78 1.18 2.91
C LEU A 112 5.29 1.36 2.60
N LEU A 113 4.45 0.40 3.01
CA LEU A 113 3.00 0.52 2.88
C LEU A 113 2.45 1.68 3.73
N ASP A 114 2.82 1.74 5.01
CA ASP A 114 2.38 2.82 5.88
C ASP A 114 2.93 4.18 5.42
N LEU A 115 4.08 4.21 4.74
CA LEU A 115 4.64 5.41 4.12
C LEU A 115 3.79 5.85 2.92
N ALA A 116 3.44 4.91 2.04
CA ALA A 116 2.60 5.17 0.86
C ALA A 116 1.21 5.69 1.24
N GLU A 117 0.68 5.19 2.36
CA GLU A 117 -0.61 5.61 2.93
C GLU A 117 -0.51 6.86 3.82
N GLY A 118 0.69 7.43 4.00
CA GLY A 118 0.90 8.59 4.86
C GLY A 118 0.71 8.33 6.37
N ARG A 119 0.66 7.05 6.79
CA ARG A 119 0.51 6.60 8.17
C ARG A 119 1.83 6.40 8.92
N ALA A 120 2.97 6.42 8.23
CA ALA A 120 4.27 6.18 8.87
C ALA A 120 4.68 7.32 9.83
N ARG A 121 4.23 8.55 9.59
CA ARG A 121 4.63 9.71 10.39
C ARG A 121 4.02 9.64 11.81
N GLY A 122 4.88 9.83 12.82
CA GLY A 122 4.47 9.86 14.24
C GLY A 122 4.39 8.49 14.90
N ARG A 123 4.57 7.41 14.15
CA ARG A 123 4.66 6.05 14.69
C ARG A 123 6.05 5.82 15.28
N TRP A 124 6.08 5.38 16.54
CA TRP A 124 7.32 5.27 17.32
C TRP A 124 8.24 4.18 16.77
N GLU A 125 7.67 3.14 16.18
CA GLU A 125 8.36 2.02 15.56
C GLU A 125 9.17 2.42 14.31
N TYR A 126 8.81 3.56 13.71
CA TYR A 126 9.51 4.13 12.56
C TYR A 126 10.42 5.30 12.93
N ALA A 127 10.65 5.55 14.23
CA ALA A 127 11.53 6.61 14.69
C ALA A 127 12.98 6.47 14.16
N GLN A 128 13.42 5.24 13.83
CA GLN A 128 14.72 5.02 13.19
C GLN A 128 14.82 5.65 11.80
N PHE A 129 13.69 5.89 11.13
CA PHE A 129 13.59 6.50 9.81
C PHE A 129 13.22 7.99 9.87
N ALA A 130 13.35 8.64 11.03
CA ALA A 130 12.93 10.04 11.19
C ALA A 130 13.58 11.00 10.18
N GLY A 131 14.82 10.71 9.73
CA GLY A 131 15.48 11.48 8.69
C GLY A 131 14.81 11.31 7.31
N GLN A 132 14.51 10.07 6.94
CA GLN A 132 13.81 9.73 5.70
C GLN A 132 12.36 10.23 5.70
N LEU A 133 11.68 10.23 6.85
CA LEU A 133 10.32 10.75 7.00
C LEU A 133 10.20 12.28 6.79
N ALA A 134 11.33 13.01 6.67
CA ALA A 134 11.33 14.41 6.25
C ALA A 134 10.90 14.57 4.79
N ASP A 135 11.20 13.58 3.95
CA ASP A 135 10.76 13.49 2.56
C ASP A 135 10.24 12.07 2.24
N PRO A 136 8.94 11.82 2.48
CA PRO A 136 8.32 10.53 2.21
C PRO A 136 8.48 10.04 0.76
N TYR A 137 8.62 10.95 -0.20
CA TYR A 137 8.71 10.61 -1.62
C TYR A 137 10.09 10.02 -1.97
N ALA A 138 11.16 10.55 -1.35
CA ALA A 138 12.53 10.06 -1.51
C ALA A 138 12.88 8.86 -0.60
N ALA A 139 12.13 8.67 0.50
CA ALA A 139 12.44 7.69 1.53
C ALA A 139 12.63 6.24 1.03
N PRO A 140 11.80 5.68 0.11
CA PRO A 140 12.01 4.32 -0.38
C PRO A 140 13.35 4.16 -1.10
N ALA A 141 13.73 5.13 -1.92
CA ALA A 141 14.99 5.08 -2.67
C ALA A 141 16.22 5.22 -1.76
N VAL A 142 16.15 6.08 -0.74
CA VAL A 142 17.22 6.19 0.27
C VAL A 142 17.39 4.86 1.02
N LEU A 143 16.29 4.22 1.41
CA LEU A 143 16.34 2.90 2.05
C LEU A 143 16.88 1.83 1.11
N ALA A 144 16.51 1.86 -0.17
CA ALA A 144 17.04 0.93 -1.17
C ALA A 144 18.54 1.10 -1.37
N ALA A 145 19.06 2.33 -1.30
CA ALA A 145 20.49 2.60 -1.38
C ALA A 145 21.25 2.07 -0.15
N ASP A 146 20.65 2.13 1.04
CA ASP A 146 21.26 1.69 2.30
C ASP A 146 21.17 0.16 2.50
N GLU A 147 20.03 -0.46 2.14
CA GLU A 147 19.72 -1.88 2.39
C GLU A 147 19.01 -2.53 1.17
N PRO A 148 19.64 -2.63 -0.01
CA PRO A 148 18.98 -3.00 -1.27
C PRO A 148 18.29 -4.36 -1.22
N ASP A 149 18.96 -5.38 -0.68
CA ASP A 149 18.40 -6.74 -0.59
C ASP A 149 17.16 -6.78 0.32
N ALA A 150 17.21 -6.12 1.47
CA ALA A 150 16.10 -6.11 2.43
C ALA A 150 14.88 -5.34 1.87
N VAL A 151 15.11 -4.26 1.11
CA VAL A 151 14.05 -3.53 0.43
C VAL A 151 13.50 -4.33 -0.74
N ALA A 152 14.33 -5.01 -1.52
CA ALA A 152 13.90 -5.90 -2.58
C ALA A 152 12.98 -7.01 -2.05
N ASP A 153 13.38 -7.70 -0.97
CA ASP A 153 12.56 -8.71 -0.31
C ASP A 153 11.25 -8.11 0.25
N ALA A 154 11.31 -6.90 0.82
CA ALA A 154 10.13 -6.20 1.31
C ALA A 154 9.11 -5.93 0.20
N LEU A 155 9.57 -5.46 -0.97
CA LEU A 155 8.72 -5.23 -2.14
C LEU A 155 8.07 -6.53 -2.64
N LEU A 156 8.76 -7.66 -2.53
CA LEU A 156 8.20 -8.97 -2.89
C LEU A 156 7.10 -9.45 -1.95
N LEU A 157 7.04 -8.96 -0.71
CA LEU A 157 5.95 -9.24 0.24
C LEU A 157 4.68 -8.42 -0.03
N LEU A 158 4.78 -7.29 -0.75
CA LEU A 158 3.64 -6.42 -1.05
C LEU A 158 2.77 -7.00 -2.17
N SER A 159 1.45 -7.02 -2.00
CA SER A 159 0.51 -7.35 -3.08
C SER A 159 0.64 -6.38 -4.26
N PRO A 160 0.16 -6.75 -5.46
CA PRO A 160 0.18 -5.85 -6.61
C PRO A 160 -0.50 -4.49 -6.36
N ALA A 161 -1.60 -4.46 -5.59
CA ALA A 161 -2.29 -3.21 -5.25
C ALA A 161 -1.48 -2.34 -4.29
N GLU A 162 -0.76 -2.94 -3.34
CA GLU A 162 0.13 -2.22 -2.42
C GLU A 162 1.37 -1.68 -3.15
N LEU A 163 1.90 -2.40 -4.15
CA LEU A 163 2.97 -1.91 -5.01
C LEU A 163 2.53 -0.71 -5.86
N GLU A 164 1.30 -0.73 -6.37
CA GLU A 164 0.70 0.42 -7.08
C GLU A 164 0.53 1.63 -6.15
N ALA A 165 0.04 1.39 -4.93
CA ALA A 165 -0.07 2.45 -3.93
C ALA A 165 1.30 3.05 -3.59
N LEU A 166 2.32 2.21 -3.40
CA LEU A 166 3.69 2.66 -3.20
C LEU A 166 4.21 3.46 -4.40
N ALA A 167 4.01 2.95 -5.61
CA ALA A 167 4.41 3.63 -6.85
C ALA A 167 3.75 5.01 -7.02
N GLY A 168 2.51 5.19 -6.55
CA GLY A 168 1.84 6.48 -6.53
C GLY A 168 2.39 7.47 -5.49
N SER A 169 3.25 7.01 -4.57
CA SER A 169 3.74 7.79 -3.42
C SER A 169 5.24 8.07 -3.43
N CYS A 170 5.98 7.54 -4.42
CA CYS A 170 7.43 7.70 -4.52
C CYS A 170 7.92 7.81 -5.96
N ASP A 171 9.16 8.22 -6.14
CA ASP A 171 9.83 8.17 -7.44
C ASP A 171 10.24 6.72 -7.76
N VAL A 172 9.42 6.03 -8.55
CA VAL A 172 9.68 4.63 -8.93
C VAL A 172 10.97 4.48 -9.72
N GLU A 173 11.32 5.45 -10.56
CA GLU A 173 12.54 5.39 -11.37
C GLU A 173 13.79 5.47 -10.48
N VAL A 174 13.80 6.39 -9.51
CA VAL A 174 14.90 6.52 -8.55
C VAL A 174 14.97 5.31 -7.62
N LEU A 175 13.83 4.77 -7.18
CA LEU A 175 13.78 3.55 -6.37
C LEU A 175 14.35 2.34 -7.13
N LEU A 176 13.91 2.10 -8.37
CA LEU A 176 14.39 0.98 -9.18
C LEU A 176 15.88 1.12 -9.52
N ARG A 177 16.36 2.34 -9.75
CA ARG A 177 17.79 2.62 -9.94
C ARG A 177 18.60 2.35 -8.68
N ALA A 178 18.07 2.67 -7.50
CA ALA A 178 18.74 2.36 -6.22
C ALA A 178 18.80 0.85 -5.94
N LEU A 179 17.85 0.08 -6.49
CA LEU A 179 17.82 -1.38 -6.42
C LEU A 179 18.59 -2.07 -7.55
N ASP A 180 18.99 -1.34 -8.60
CA ASP A 180 19.70 -1.89 -9.74
C ASP A 180 21.09 -2.36 -9.30
N GLY A 181 21.23 -3.67 -9.14
CA GLY A 181 22.50 -4.29 -8.80
C GLY A 181 23.44 -4.29 -10.01
N THR A 182 24.75 -4.33 -9.77
CA THR A 182 25.72 -4.62 -10.84
C THR A 182 25.61 -6.10 -11.23
N ALA A 183 24.57 -6.45 -11.97
CA ALA A 183 24.27 -7.83 -12.36
C ALA A 183 24.81 -8.13 -13.75
N GLU A 184 25.19 -9.40 -13.95
CA GLU A 184 25.37 -10.01 -15.26
C GLU A 184 24.10 -9.83 -16.11
N PRO A 185 24.19 -9.89 -17.45
CA PRO A 185 23.01 -9.86 -18.30
C PRO A 185 22.02 -10.97 -17.91
N VAL A 186 20.81 -10.57 -17.52
CA VAL A 186 19.70 -11.46 -17.12
C VAL A 186 18.80 -11.68 -18.31
N SER A 187 18.27 -12.91 -18.47
CA SER A 187 17.26 -13.20 -19.50
C SER A 187 16.03 -12.28 -19.33
N VAL A 188 15.48 -11.80 -20.46
CA VAL A 188 14.27 -10.97 -20.47
C VAL A 188 12.98 -11.78 -20.27
N ASP A 189 13.02 -13.10 -20.46
CA ASP A 189 11.84 -13.97 -20.47
C ASP A 189 10.96 -13.86 -19.21
N PRO A 190 11.51 -13.79 -17.97
CA PRO A 190 10.70 -13.62 -16.76
C PRO A 190 9.85 -12.35 -16.79
N VAL A 191 10.41 -11.25 -17.30
CA VAL A 191 9.73 -9.95 -17.38
C VAL A 191 8.68 -9.97 -18.49
N LEU A 192 8.98 -10.57 -19.64
CA LEU A 192 8.00 -10.72 -20.73
C LEU A 192 6.82 -11.62 -20.32
N GLY A 193 7.07 -12.70 -19.59
CA GLY A 193 6.01 -13.55 -19.03
C GLY A 193 5.16 -12.81 -17.98
N ALA A 194 5.77 -11.94 -17.17
CA ALA A 194 5.03 -11.07 -16.25
C ALA A 194 4.18 -10.03 -16.99
N LEU A 195 4.72 -9.44 -18.06
CA LEU A 195 4.03 -8.50 -18.94
C LEU A 195 2.76 -9.12 -19.53
N GLN A 196 2.84 -10.33 -20.08
CA GLN A 196 1.68 -11.04 -20.63
C GLN A 196 0.58 -11.29 -19.58
N ARG A 197 0.96 -11.65 -18.35
CA ARG A 197 0.00 -11.84 -17.24
C ARG A 197 -0.66 -10.54 -16.80
N LEU A 198 0.08 -9.43 -16.75
CA LEU A 198 -0.50 -8.12 -16.42
C LEU A 198 -1.38 -7.61 -17.56
N ALA A 199 -0.99 -7.88 -18.81
CA ALA A 199 -1.78 -7.54 -19.99
C ALA A 199 -3.14 -8.25 -20.00
N SER A 200 -3.15 -9.57 -19.79
CA SER A 200 -4.40 -10.34 -19.73
C SER A 200 -5.29 -9.95 -18.55
N ALA A 201 -4.71 -9.38 -17.50
CA ALA A 201 -5.44 -8.80 -16.37
C ALA A 201 -5.85 -7.33 -16.57
N GLY A 202 -5.52 -6.69 -17.70
CA GLY A 202 -5.83 -5.28 -17.96
C GLY A 202 -5.04 -4.28 -17.11
N ARG A 203 -3.89 -4.67 -16.55
CA ARG A 203 -3.10 -3.88 -15.59
C ARG A 203 -1.82 -3.26 -16.15
N LEU A 204 -1.77 -2.99 -17.46
CA LEU A 204 -0.58 -2.33 -18.02
C LEU A 204 -0.56 -0.84 -17.71
N ASP A 205 -1.73 -0.18 -17.64
CA ASP A 205 -1.87 1.27 -17.55
C ASP A 205 -1.85 1.80 -16.10
N ILE A 206 -0.97 1.22 -15.28
CA ILE A 206 -0.84 1.55 -13.86
C ILE A 206 0.41 2.41 -13.60
N PRO A 207 0.36 3.36 -12.63
CA PRO A 207 1.54 4.03 -12.14
C PRO A 207 2.57 3.02 -11.62
N GLY A 208 3.85 3.23 -11.97
CA GLY A 208 4.94 2.34 -11.56
C GLY A 208 4.86 0.92 -12.12
N VAL A 209 4.31 0.74 -13.33
CA VAL A 209 4.26 -0.56 -14.01
C VAL A 209 5.61 -1.30 -14.01
N ALA A 210 6.74 -0.58 -14.08
CA ALA A 210 8.08 -1.16 -13.97
C ALA A 210 8.30 -1.91 -12.64
N LEU A 211 7.90 -1.33 -11.51
CA LEU A 211 8.01 -1.95 -10.19
C LEU A 211 7.13 -3.19 -10.09
N VAL A 212 5.89 -3.11 -10.58
CA VAL A 212 4.95 -4.24 -10.58
C VAL A 212 5.44 -5.36 -11.49
N LEU A 213 5.97 -5.03 -12.67
CA LEU A 213 6.61 -5.99 -13.59
C LEU A 213 7.79 -6.69 -12.94
N ALA A 214 8.72 -5.94 -12.33
CA ALA A 214 9.90 -6.49 -11.66
C ALA A 214 9.51 -7.46 -10.55
N ALA A 215 8.59 -7.08 -9.67
CA ALA A 215 8.12 -7.92 -8.58
C ALA A 215 7.35 -9.16 -9.08
N ALA A 216 6.49 -9.02 -10.09
CA ALA A 216 5.76 -10.14 -10.68
C ALA A 216 6.68 -11.13 -11.41
N ALA A 217 7.74 -10.63 -12.06
CA ALA A 217 8.77 -11.45 -12.69
C ALA A 217 9.60 -12.21 -11.66
N ALA A 218 10.07 -11.52 -10.61
CA ALA A 218 10.86 -12.10 -9.52
C ALA A 218 10.11 -13.23 -8.81
N ARG A 219 8.83 -13.03 -8.48
CA ARG A 219 7.98 -14.07 -7.88
C ARG A 219 7.79 -15.30 -8.79
N GLY A 220 7.72 -15.08 -10.10
CA GLY A 220 7.48 -16.15 -11.07
C GLY A 220 8.72 -16.97 -11.40
N SER A 221 9.91 -16.35 -11.39
CA SER A 221 11.17 -17.01 -11.75
C SER A 221 12.00 -17.45 -10.54
N GLY A 222 11.75 -16.88 -9.36
CA GLY A 222 12.60 -17.04 -8.18
C GLY A 222 13.92 -16.26 -8.26
N LEU A 223 14.10 -15.42 -9.28
CA LEU A 223 15.26 -14.54 -9.38
C LEU A 223 15.12 -13.34 -8.42
N PRO A 224 16.24 -12.81 -7.89
CA PRO A 224 16.22 -11.59 -7.09
C PRO A 224 15.61 -10.41 -7.85
N LEU A 225 14.80 -9.60 -7.17
CA LEU A 225 14.19 -8.41 -7.77
C LEU A 225 15.24 -7.42 -8.30
N THR A 226 16.38 -7.28 -7.61
CA THR A 226 17.51 -6.42 -8.00
C THR A 226 18.13 -6.78 -9.35
N MET A 227 17.94 -8.00 -9.84
CA MET A 227 18.39 -8.44 -11.17
C MET A 227 17.39 -8.11 -12.28
N LEU A 228 16.13 -7.83 -11.94
CA LEU A 228 15.04 -7.66 -12.89
C LEU A 228 14.58 -6.20 -13.04
N THR A 229 15.02 -5.31 -12.14
CA THR A 229 14.64 -3.89 -12.11
C THR A 229 14.96 -3.18 -13.42
N ARG A 230 16.18 -3.37 -13.96
CA ARG A 230 16.60 -2.77 -15.22
C ARG A 230 15.71 -3.22 -16.38
N VAL A 231 15.60 -4.53 -16.63
CA VAL A 231 14.80 -5.06 -17.76
C VAL A 231 13.32 -4.64 -17.62
N ALA A 232 12.76 -4.66 -16.42
CA ALA A 232 11.40 -4.20 -16.17
C ALA A 232 11.20 -2.71 -16.47
N THR A 233 12.21 -1.87 -16.20
CA THR A 233 12.20 -0.45 -16.55
C THR A 233 12.22 -0.27 -18.07
N GLU A 234 13.12 -0.98 -18.77
CA GLU A 234 13.22 -0.92 -20.24
C GLU A 234 11.91 -1.37 -20.93
N VAL A 235 11.22 -2.39 -20.38
CA VAL A 235 9.89 -2.82 -20.85
C VAL A 235 8.81 -1.78 -20.56
N ALA A 236 8.84 -1.15 -19.38
CA ALA A 236 7.89 -0.10 -19.03
C ALA A 236 8.04 1.15 -19.93
N ASP A 237 9.27 1.52 -20.28
CA ASP A 237 9.55 2.60 -21.23
C ASP A 237 9.02 2.26 -22.62
N ALA A 238 9.20 1.01 -23.07
CA ALA A 238 8.61 0.52 -24.32
C ALA A 238 7.07 0.64 -24.30
N LEU A 239 6.41 0.28 -23.19
CA LEU A 239 4.97 0.45 -23.03
C LEU A 239 4.55 1.92 -23.11
N ALA A 240 5.30 2.83 -22.48
CA ALA A 240 5.03 4.27 -22.53
C ALA A 240 5.15 4.83 -23.96
N LEU A 241 6.18 4.41 -24.71
CA LEU A 241 6.34 4.76 -26.13
C LEU A 241 5.14 4.30 -26.98
N LEU A 242 4.66 3.07 -26.74
CA LEU A 242 3.52 2.53 -27.46
C LEU A 242 2.22 3.27 -27.14
N ARG A 243 2.03 3.73 -25.90
CA ARG A 243 0.89 4.60 -25.55
C ARG A 243 0.96 5.91 -26.32
N ALA A 244 2.13 6.55 -26.35
CA ALA A 244 2.35 7.80 -27.08
C ALA A 244 2.10 7.66 -28.59
N SER A 245 2.26 6.45 -29.15
CA SER A 245 1.99 6.19 -30.58
C SER A 245 0.50 6.22 -30.97
N GLY A 246 -0.42 6.09 -30.00
CA GLY A 246 -1.87 6.08 -30.24
C GLY A 246 -2.29 5.03 -31.27
N ASN A 247 -3.00 5.47 -32.32
CA ASN A 247 -3.47 4.60 -33.42
C ASN A 247 -2.33 4.00 -34.26
N ARG A 248 -1.09 4.49 -34.10
CA ARG A 248 0.09 3.96 -34.79
C ARG A 248 0.80 2.85 -34.02
N ARG A 249 0.15 2.29 -32.99
CA ARG A 249 0.69 1.21 -32.16
C ARG A 249 1.15 0.00 -32.97
N PRO A 250 0.40 -0.54 -33.96
CA PRO A 250 0.87 -1.69 -34.74
C PRO A 250 2.17 -1.41 -35.49
N GLN A 251 2.32 -0.20 -36.06
CA GLN A 251 3.56 0.20 -36.72
C GLN A 251 4.72 0.35 -35.74
N ALA A 252 4.45 0.85 -34.52
CA ALA A 252 5.46 0.99 -33.47
C ALA A 252 5.93 -0.39 -32.98
N VAL A 253 5.02 -1.35 -32.77
CA VAL A 253 5.38 -2.73 -32.40
C VAL A 253 6.23 -3.38 -33.49
N ALA A 254 5.84 -3.26 -34.76
CA ALA A 254 6.65 -3.74 -35.88
C ALA A 254 8.03 -3.07 -35.94
N ALA A 255 8.13 -1.77 -35.67
CA ALA A 255 9.41 -1.07 -35.64
C ALA A 255 10.33 -1.57 -34.50
N ILE A 256 9.78 -1.88 -33.32
CA ILE A 256 10.52 -2.50 -32.22
C ILE A 256 11.01 -3.89 -32.63
N ARG A 257 10.12 -4.74 -33.16
CA ARG A 257 10.43 -6.09 -33.64
C ARG A 257 11.62 -6.09 -34.60
N ASP A 258 11.55 -5.23 -35.62
CA ASP A 258 12.54 -5.15 -36.70
C ASP A 258 13.81 -4.36 -36.33
N GLY A 259 13.85 -3.71 -35.15
CA GLY A 259 14.93 -2.79 -34.77
C GLY A 259 15.00 -1.51 -35.62
N ARG A 260 13.86 -1.03 -36.16
CA ARG A 260 13.76 0.18 -36.98
C ARG A 260 13.59 1.44 -36.11
N TRP A 261 14.63 1.81 -35.38
CA TRP A 261 14.58 2.88 -34.37
C TRP A 261 14.22 4.27 -34.91
N ARG A 262 14.63 4.60 -36.14
CA ARG A 262 14.25 5.86 -36.80
C ARG A 262 12.74 5.93 -37.06
N ASP A 263 12.14 4.80 -37.45
CA ASP A 263 10.70 4.73 -37.67
C ASP A 263 9.96 4.84 -36.34
N LEU A 264 10.44 4.16 -35.31
CA LEU A 264 9.89 4.27 -33.95
C LEU A 264 9.94 5.72 -33.43
N GLN A 265 11.05 6.42 -33.63
CA GLN A 265 11.19 7.85 -33.32
C GLN A 265 10.18 8.70 -34.10
N ALA A 266 10.01 8.46 -35.41
CA ALA A 266 9.04 9.20 -36.23
C ALA A 266 7.58 8.91 -35.81
N ILE A 267 7.29 7.72 -35.29
CA ILE A 267 5.96 7.31 -34.82
C ILE A 267 5.65 7.89 -33.44
N THR A 268 6.62 7.87 -32.52
CA THR A 268 6.40 8.23 -31.10
C THR A 268 6.76 9.68 -30.78
N GLY A 269 7.64 10.30 -31.58
CA GLY A 269 8.22 11.61 -31.29
C GLY A 269 9.30 11.60 -30.19
N ALA A 270 9.55 10.45 -29.55
CA ALA A 270 10.55 10.33 -28.50
C ALA A 270 11.98 10.23 -29.08
N THR A 271 12.94 10.91 -28.46
CA THR A 271 14.35 10.88 -28.87
C THR A 271 15.15 9.76 -28.21
N ASP A 272 14.92 9.51 -26.92
CA ASP A 272 15.83 8.70 -26.10
C ASP A 272 15.17 7.49 -25.42
N GLY A 273 13.83 7.45 -25.33
CA GLY A 273 13.12 6.41 -24.59
C GLY A 273 13.28 4.98 -25.13
N PHE A 274 13.79 4.80 -26.35
CA PHE A 274 14.03 3.49 -26.96
C PHE A 274 15.50 3.06 -26.91
N LEU A 275 16.42 3.90 -26.43
CA LEU A 275 17.85 3.61 -26.41
C LEU A 275 18.19 2.30 -25.68
N PRO A 276 17.55 1.93 -24.54
CA PRO A 276 17.85 0.67 -23.90
C PRO A 276 17.55 -0.56 -24.77
N LEU A 277 16.47 -0.50 -25.55
CA LEU A 277 16.03 -1.58 -26.46
C LEU A 277 16.99 -1.80 -27.64
N VAL A 278 17.85 -0.83 -27.95
CA VAL A 278 18.87 -0.97 -29.01
C VAL A 278 19.85 -2.09 -28.67
N SER A 279 20.13 -2.29 -27.39
CA SER A 279 21.05 -3.34 -26.91
C SER A 279 20.42 -4.74 -26.85
N TRP A 280 19.10 -4.85 -27.00
CA TRP A 280 18.40 -6.13 -26.95
C TRP A 280 18.73 -7.00 -28.17
N SER A 281 18.73 -8.32 -27.98
CA SER A 281 18.89 -9.24 -29.10
C SER A 281 17.65 -9.22 -30.01
N PRO A 282 17.75 -9.63 -31.29
CA PRO A 282 16.57 -9.77 -32.15
C PRO A 282 15.49 -10.69 -31.55
N ALA A 283 15.89 -11.75 -30.83
CA ALA A 283 14.96 -12.67 -30.18
C ALA A 283 14.18 -11.99 -29.04
N ASP A 284 14.87 -11.20 -28.21
CA ASP A 284 14.25 -10.45 -27.11
C ASP A 284 13.24 -9.41 -27.63
N ARG A 285 13.59 -8.74 -28.75
CA ARG A 285 12.69 -7.79 -29.41
C ARG A 285 11.46 -8.47 -30.02
N GLU A 286 11.62 -9.65 -30.61
CA GLU A 286 10.50 -10.46 -31.09
C GLU A 286 9.60 -10.88 -29.92
N GLY A 287 10.18 -11.34 -28.81
CA GLY A 287 9.43 -11.72 -27.60
C GLY A 287 8.64 -10.55 -27.01
N LEU A 288 9.25 -9.37 -26.94
CA LEU A 288 8.57 -8.14 -26.52
C LEU A 288 7.42 -7.79 -27.47
N ALA A 289 7.66 -7.79 -28.78
CA ALA A 289 6.64 -7.49 -29.78
C ALA A 289 5.47 -8.47 -29.70
N ALA A 290 5.72 -9.77 -29.54
CA ALA A 290 4.69 -10.79 -29.37
C ALA A 290 3.85 -10.56 -28.11
N ALA A 291 4.49 -10.28 -26.96
CA ALA A 291 3.77 -9.97 -25.72
C ALA A 291 2.87 -8.73 -25.85
N LEU A 292 3.31 -7.73 -26.62
CA LEU A 292 2.58 -6.48 -26.86
C LEU A 292 1.44 -6.60 -27.88
N ASP A 293 1.58 -7.48 -28.87
CA ASP A 293 0.56 -7.77 -29.88
C ASP A 293 -0.59 -8.60 -29.29
N ASP A 294 -0.30 -9.64 -28.50
CA ASP A 294 -1.32 -10.45 -27.81
C ASP A 294 -2.18 -9.60 -26.86
N SER A 295 -1.56 -8.60 -26.23
CA SER A 295 -2.23 -7.62 -25.36
C SER A 295 -3.30 -6.80 -26.10
N ALA A 296 -3.20 -6.65 -27.42
CA ALA A 296 -4.16 -5.90 -28.24
C ALA A 296 -5.35 -6.76 -28.70
N VAL A 297 -5.16 -8.08 -28.79
CA VAL A 297 -6.16 -9.02 -29.32
C VAL A 297 -7.19 -9.45 -28.27
N THR A 298 -6.94 -9.24 -26.97
CA THR A 298 -7.86 -9.62 -25.88
C THR A 298 -8.76 -8.50 -25.33
N ARG A 299 -8.85 -7.32 -25.97
CA ARG A 299 -9.87 -6.29 -25.64
C ARG A 299 -11.26 -6.61 -26.24
N SER A 300 -11.61 -7.90 -26.34
CA SER A 300 -12.91 -8.36 -26.81
C SER A 300 -13.85 -8.66 -25.63
N THR A 301 -14.85 -7.78 -25.47
CA THR A 301 -16.24 -8.06 -25.04
C THR A 301 -16.62 -8.35 -23.57
N THR A 302 -15.70 -8.44 -22.62
CA THR A 302 -16.03 -8.19 -21.20
C THR A 302 -14.85 -7.49 -20.56
N GLU A 303 -14.88 -6.16 -20.52
CA GLU A 303 -13.86 -5.37 -19.85
C GLU A 303 -13.91 -5.76 -18.37
N ARG A 304 -12.87 -6.47 -17.90
CA ARG A 304 -12.73 -6.83 -16.49
C ARG A 304 -11.78 -5.82 -15.86
N ALA A 305 -12.26 -5.09 -14.86
CA ALA A 305 -11.47 -4.15 -14.09
C ALA A 305 -11.27 -4.65 -12.66
N TYR A 306 -10.21 -4.19 -12.01
CA TYR A 306 -9.94 -4.44 -10.60
C TYR A 306 -10.07 -3.13 -9.83
N THR A 307 -10.59 -3.20 -8.61
CA THR A 307 -10.51 -2.09 -7.66
C THR A 307 -10.11 -2.60 -6.27
N PRO A 308 -9.16 -1.95 -5.58
CA PRO A 308 -8.85 -2.24 -4.18
C PRO A 308 -9.87 -1.63 -3.21
N PHE A 309 -10.95 -1.01 -3.72
CA PHE A 309 -11.98 -0.32 -2.96
C PHE A 309 -13.34 -1.03 -3.11
N GLY A 310 -13.35 -2.36 -3.19
CA GLY A 310 -14.55 -3.18 -3.35
C GLY A 310 -15.61 -2.92 -2.27
N GLY A 311 -15.19 -2.68 -1.02
CA GLY A 311 -16.14 -2.31 0.03
C GLY A 311 -16.78 -0.93 -0.16
N GLY A 312 -16.23 -0.05 -1.00
CA GLY A 312 -16.91 1.17 -1.43
C GLY A 312 -18.15 0.87 -2.27
N LEU A 313 -18.08 -0.14 -3.14
CA LEU A 313 -19.23 -0.61 -3.94
C LEU A 313 -20.32 -1.23 -3.07
N LEU A 314 -19.93 -1.87 -1.96
CA LEU A 314 -20.87 -2.39 -0.95
C LEU A 314 -21.66 -1.28 -0.24
N LEU A 315 -21.07 -0.08 -0.09
CA LEU A 315 -21.72 1.07 0.56
C LEU A 315 -22.67 1.83 -0.38
N LEU A 316 -22.58 1.66 -1.70
CA LEU A 316 -23.38 2.42 -2.66
C LEU A 316 -24.90 2.25 -2.47
N PRO A 317 -25.46 1.02 -2.34
CA PRO A 317 -26.88 0.87 -2.04
C PRO A 317 -27.31 1.56 -0.73
N LEU A 318 -26.42 1.60 0.27
CA LEU A 318 -26.71 2.26 1.55
C LEU A 318 -26.73 3.78 1.40
N LEU A 319 -25.88 4.34 0.53
CA LEU A 319 -25.88 5.76 0.21
C LEU A 319 -27.16 6.16 -0.52
N ASP A 320 -27.68 5.31 -1.41
CA ASP A 320 -28.98 5.53 -2.06
C ASP A 320 -30.12 5.59 -1.03
N ASP A 321 -30.05 4.76 0.01
CA ASP A 321 -31.04 4.71 1.09
C ASP A 321 -31.00 5.92 2.06
N LEU A 322 -29.92 6.73 2.05
CA LEU A 322 -29.80 7.89 2.96
C LEU A 322 -30.73 9.06 2.60
N GLY A 323 -31.20 9.16 1.35
CA GLY A 323 -32.18 10.16 0.93
C GLY A 323 -31.95 10.75 -0.46
N ASP A 324 -32.65 11.85 -0.74
CA ASP A 324 -32.68 12.45 -2.07
C ASP A 324 -31.44 13.32 -2.35
N TRP A 325 -30.47 12.74 -3.05
CA TRP A 325 -29.27 13.43 -3.49
C TRP A 325 -29.61 14.51 -4.55
N PRO A 326 -28.97 15.70 -4.51
CA PRO A 326 -29.14 16.68 -5.58
C PRO A 326 -28.62 16.10 -6.92
N PRO A 327 -29.45 15.95 -7.96
CA PRO A 327 -29.09 15.17 -9.16
C PRO A 327 -27.83 15.65 -9.87
N ALA A 328 -27.63 16.98 -9.92
CA ALA A 328 -26.48 17.59 -10.59
C ALA A 328 -25.13 17.25 -9.96
N VAL A 329 -25.10 16.84 -8.68
CA VAL A 329 -23.87 16.57 -7.92
C VAL A 329 -23.89 15.21 -7.25
N ALA A 330 -24.90 14.37 -7.49
CA ALA A 330 -25.08 13.10 -6.79
C ALA A 330 -23.88 12.17 -6.93
N GLY A 331 -23.34 12.01 -8.15
CA GLY A 331 -22.15 11.18 -8.39
C GLY A 331 -20.92 11.67 -7.65
N VAL A 332 -20.63 12.98 -7.74
CA VAL A 332 -19.44 13.60 -7.10
C VAL A 332 -19.56 13.57 -5.58
N ALA A 333 -20.75 13.84 -5.03
CA ALA A 333 -21.01 13.81 -3.60
C ALA A 333 -20.89 12.39 -3.03
N LYS A 334 -21.43 11.38 -3.72
CA LYS A 334 -21.25 9.96 -3.34
C LYS A 334 -19.79 9.55 -3.44
N LEU A 335 -19.06 9.96 -4.47
CA LEU A 335 -17.64 9.63 -4.62
C LEU A 335 -16.78 10.26 -3.50
N GLY A 336 -17.04 11.53 -3.17
CA GLY A 336 -16.41 12.20 -2.03
C GLY A 336 -16.75 11.51 -0.70
N THR A 337 -17.99 11.03 -0.56
CA THR A 337 -18.45 10.30 0.63
C THR A 337 -17.73 8.95 0.74
N LEU A 338 -17.63 8.17 -0.34
CA LEU A 338 -16.87 6.93 -0.36
C LEU A 338 -15.39 7.15 -0.03
N THR A 339 -14.81 8.24 -0.55
CA THR A 339 -13.44 8.63 -0.22
C THR A 339 -13.26 8.88 1.28
N ALA A 340 -14.21 9.55 1.93
CA ALA A 340 -14.20 9.72 3.39
C ALA A 340 -14.48 8.40 4.15
N ALA A 341 -15.37 7.56 3.61
CA ALA A 341 -15.80 6.30 4.22
C ALA A 341 -14.70 5.23 4.24
N LEU A 342 -13.79 5.25 3.27
CA LEU A 342 -12.68 4.30 3.18
C LEU A 342 -11.49 4.68 4.07
N GLY A 343 -11.64 5.73 4.88
CA GLY A 343 -10.81 6.05 6.03
C GLY A 343 -9.68 7.04 5.77
N ARG A 344 -9.29 7.79 6.82
CA ARG A 344 -8.25 8.83 6.82
C ARG A 344 -6.86 8.36 6.35
N GLY A 345 -6.62 7.05 6.35
CA GLY A 345 -5.36 6.42 5.91
C GLY A 345 -5.28 6.14 4.41
N ARG A 346 -6.39 6.26 3.67
CA ARG A 346 -6.37 6.21 2.22
C ARG A 346 -6.40 7.66 1.72
N THR A 347 -5.48 8.01 0.83
CA THR A 347 -5.37 9.36 0.24
C THR A 347 -6.63 9.68 -0.62
N LEU A 348 -6.54 10.58 -1.60
CA LEU A 348 -7.60 10.78 -2.59
C LEU A 348 -7.71 9.61 -3.60
N ALA A 349 -7.02 8.49 -3.39
CA ALA A 349 -7.01 7.36 -4.31
C ALA A 349 -8.41 6.82 -4.67
N PRO A 350 -9.39 6.68 -3.74
CA PRO A 350 -10.74 6.28 -4.12
C PRO A 350 -11.43 7.29 -5.07
N ALA A 351 -11.13 8.59 -4.95
CA ALA A 351 -11.70 9.62 -5.81
C ALA A 351 -11.19 9.54 -7.25
N THR A 352 -10.04 8.91 -7.46
CA THR A 352 -9.43 8.68 -8.78
C THR A 352 -9.61 7.26 -9.29
N ASP A 353 -10.28 6.38 -8.53
CA ASP A 353 -10.47 5.00 -8.92
C ASP A 353 -11.46 4.89 -10.11
N PRO A 354 -11.06 4.29 -11.23
CA PRO A 354 -11.88 4.27 -12.45
C PRO A 354 -13.17 3.47 -12.27
N VAL A 355 -13.17 2.43 -11.41
CA VAL A 355 -14.36 1.61 -11.14
C VAL A 355 -15.38 2.40 -10.33
N LEU A 356 -14.96 3.08 -9.26
CA LEU A 356 -15.85 3.92 -8.46
C LEU A 356 -16.39 5.11 -9.26
N ARG A 357 -15.56 5.72 -10.11
CA ARG A 357 -15.98 6.79 -11.03
C ARG A 357 -17.00 6.30 -12.04
N ALA A 358 -16.77 5.14 -12.66
CA ALA A 358 -17.72 4.50 -13.56
C ALA A 358 -19.04 4.13 -12.85
N ALA A 359 -18.98 3.57 -11.64
CA ALA A 359 -20.17 3.22 -10.85
C ALA A 359 -21.05 4.44 -10.52
N LEU A 360 -20.45 5.62 -10.43
CA LEU A 360 -21.11 6.87 -10.05
C LEU A 360 -21.32 7.84 -11.22
N SER A 361 -20.97 7.46 -12.45
CA SER A 361 -21.00 8.32 -13.64
C SER A 361 -20.20 9.62 -13.49
N VAL A 362 -19.05 9.59 -12.82
CA VAL A 362 -18.20 10.77 -12.59
C VAL A 362 -17.10 10.81 -13.65
N ALA A 363 -17.12 11.82 -14.53
CA ALA A 363 -16.08 12.03 -15.54
C ALA A 363 -14.69 12.20 -14.93
N ASP A 364 -13.64 11.73 -15.61
CA ASP A 364 -12.25 11.65 -15.11
C ASP A 364 -11.62 13.00 -14.75
N ASP A 365 -12.09 14.08 -15.40
CA ASP A 365 -11.61 15.45 -15.22
C ASP A 365 -12.20 16.16 -13.99
N ILE A 366 -13.24 15.59 -13.36
CA ILE A 366 -13.86 16.18 -12.18
C ILE A 366 -12.93 16.10 -10.96
N ASP A 367 -12.53 17.26 -10.41
CA ASP A 367 -11.78 17.35 -9.16
C ASP A 367 -12.73 17.28 -7.95
N VAL A 368 -12.89 16.08 -7.37
CA VAL A 368 -13.72 15.84 -6.16
C VAL A 368 -13.25 16.70 -4.98
N ALA A 369 -11.93 16.88 -4.82
CA ALA A 369 -11.38 17.67 -3.73
C ALA A 369 -11.63 19.17 -3.93
N GLY A 370 -11.52 19.65 -5.16
CA GLY A 370 -11.90 21.00 -5.58
C GLY A 370 -13.39 21.28 -5.35
N TRP A 371 -14.25 20.34 -5.75
CA TRP A 371 -15.70 20.42 -5.50
C TRP A 371 -16.01 20.50 -4.00
N ALA A 372 -15.42 19.63 -3.18
CA ALA A 372 -15.62 19.65 -1.72
C ALA A 372 -15.12 20.95 -1.07
N ARG A 373 -14.07 21.58 -1.60
CA ARG A 373 -13.59 22.90 -1.15
C ARG A 373 -14.53 24.04 -1.56
N ALA A 374 -15.24 23.91 -2.67
CA ALA A 374 -16.15 24.93 -3.17
C ALA A 374 -17.50 24.96 -2.43
N LEU A 375 -17.84 23.90 -1.67
CA LEU A 375 -19.08 23.86 -0.89
C LEU A 375 -19.10 24.93 0.20
N THR A 376 -20.21 25.66 0.24
CA THR A 376 -20.52 26.70 1.22
C THR A 376 -21.36 26.16 2.39
N ASP A 377 -21.49 26.94 3.47
CA ASP A 377 -22.39 26.58 4.58
C ASP A 377 -23.88 26.54 4.16
N HIS A 378 -24.24 27.19 3.04
CA HIS A 378 -25.59 27.06 2.48
C HIS A 378 -25.79 25.67 1.88
N ASP A 379 -24.86 25.21 1.04
CA ASP A 379 -24.91 23.88 0.41
C ASP A 379 -24.92 22.78 1.48
N VAL A 380 -24.09 22.92 2.52
CA VAL A 380 -24.06 21.97 3.65
C VAL A 380 -25.42 21.86 4.34
N ARG A 381 -26.10 23.00 4.59
CA ARG A 381 -27.45 22.99 5.19
C ARG A 381 -28.49 22.37 4.27
N GLU A 382 -28.36 22.58 2.97
CA GLU A 382 -29.23 21.93 2.00
C GLU A 382 -29.09 20.41 2.06
N PHE A 383 -27.86 19.88 2.04
CA PHE A 383 -27.60 18.45 2.19
C PHE A 383 -28.11 17.91 3.54
N ASP A 384 -27.87 18.62 4.65
CA ASP A 384 -28.34 18.24 5.97
C ASP A 384 -29.88 18.09 6.02
N SER A 385 -30.59 19.02 5.38
CA SER A 385 -32.06 18.99 5.33
C SER A 385 -32.60 17.78 4.56
N ARG A 386 -31.85 17.26 3.59
CA ARG A 386 -32.25 16.14 2.73
C ARG A 386 -31.86 14.78 3.31
N LEU A 387 -30.64 14.67 3.90
CA LEU A 387 -30.04 13.39 4.29
C LEU A 387 -30.15 13.05 5.78
N ARG A 388 -30.74 13.92 6.61
CA ARG A 388 -30.98 13.69 8.06
C ARG A 388 -29.72 13.22 8.82
N LEU A 389 -28.61 13.92 8.64
CA LEU A 389 -27.29 13.51 9.11
C LEU A 389 -27.07 13.73 10.62
N PHE A 390 -26.28 12.85 11.25
CA PHE A 390 -25.83 12.99 12.64
C PHE A 390 -24.88 14.18 12.84
N GLU A 391 -24.83 14.78 14.04
CA GLU A 391 -23.99 15.96 14.32
C GLU A 391 -22.49 15.66 14.46
N VAL A 392 -22.10 14.46 14.88
CA VAL A 392 -20.72 14.18 15.28
C VAL A 392 -19.94 13.51 14.15
N ALA A 393 -18.89 14.17 13.65
CA ALA A 393 -17.93 13.55 12.73
C ALA A 393 -17.09 12.48 13.46
N ASP A 394 -16.65 11.45 12.74
CA ASP A 394 -15.74 10.42 13.26
C ASP A 394 -14.32 10.70 12.75
N GLU A 395 -13.31 10.61 13.60
CA GLU A 395 -11.92 10.87 13.22
C GLU A 395 -11.39 9.85 12.20
N PHE A 396 -11.97 8.64 12.17
CA PHE A 396 -11.63 7.61 11.20
C PHE A 396 -12.20 7.94 9.81
N LEU A 397 -13.44 8.42 9.76
CA LEU A 397 -14.20 8.70 8.53
C LEU A 397 -13.96 10.12 8.00
N CYS A 398 -12.71 10.55 7.92
CA CYS A 398 -12.38 11.89 7.44
C CYS A 398 -11.44 11.90 6.26
N LEU A 399 -11.65 12.88 5.37
CA LEU A 399 -10.73 13.21 4.30
C LEU A 399 -9.39 13.70 4.88
N PRO A 400 -8.31 13.75 4.07
CA PRO A 400 -7.02 14.32 4.47
C PRO A 400 -7.20 15.68 5.15
N ALA A 401 -6.33 16.01 6.12
CA ALA A 401 -6.52 17.15 7.02
C ALA A 401 -6.78 18.50 6.31
N SER A 402 -6.19 18.71 5.13
CA SER A 402 -6.41 19.89 4.29
C SER A 402 -7.85 20.03 3.78
N LEU A 403 -8.54 18.92 3.56
CA LEU A 403 -9.93 18.85 3.11
C LEU A 403 -10.90 18.64 4.27
N GLY A 404 -10.56 17.82 5.26
CA GLY A 404 -11.43 17.52 6.40
C GLY A 404 -11.83 18.76 7.22
N ALA A 405 -11.02 19.82 7.19
CA ALA A 405 -11.31 21.09 7.86
C ALA A 405 -12.28 22.00 7.10
N THR A 406 -12.63 21.71 5.83
CA THR A 406 -13.59 22.53 5.07
C THR A 406 -15.04 22.15 5.40
N PRO A 407 -16.02 23.03 5.15
CA PRO A 407 -17.44 22.69 5.30
C PRO A 407 -17.83 21.43 4.52
N GLY A 408 -17.39 21.32 3.26
CA GLY A 408 -17.62 20.13 2.43
C GLY A 408 -16.96 18.88 2.97
N GLY A 409 -15.71 18.96 3.45
CA GLY A 409 -15.05 17.80 4.06
C GLY A 409 -15.78 17.27 5.28
N ARG A 410 -16.25 18.16 6.17
CA ARG A 410 -17.06 17.78 7.33
C ARG A 410 -18.40 17.16 6.93
N LEU A 411 -19.06 17.71 5.91
CA LEU A 411 -20.30 17.15 5.38
C LEU A 411 -20.10 15.71 4.90
N LEU A 412 -19.09 15.48 4.04
CA LEU A 412 -18.79 14.16 3.50
C LEU A 412 -18.47 13.14 4.61
N SER A 413 -17.74 13.54 5.65
CA SER A 413 -17.50 12.72 6.84
C SER A 413 -18.78 12.35 7.59
N ARG A 414 -19.74 13.27 7.72
CA ARG A 414 -21.02 13.00 8.38
C ARG A 414 -21.88 12.04 7.57
N ILE A 415 -21.90 12.18 6.25
CA ILE A 415 -22.60 11.24 5.36
C ILE A 415 -21.95 9.85 5.44
N ALA A 416 -20.61 9.78 5.40
CA ALA A 416 -19.89 8.52 5.55
C ALA A 416 -20.25 7.83 6.88
N ARG A 417 -20.34 8.59 7.97
CA ARG A 417 -20.77 8.05 9.27
C ARG A 417 -22.20 7.53 9.25
N ALA A 418 -23.12 8.23 8.57
CA ALA A 418 -24.49 7.77 8.39
C ALA A 418 -24.54 6.44 7.63
N ALA A 419 -23.74 6.29 6.56
CA ALA A 419 -23.63 5.06 5.79
C ALA A 419 -23.12 3.88 6.63
N TYR A 420 -22.06 4.07 7.43
CA TYR A 420 -21.58 3.02 8.34
C TYR A 420 -22.56 2.69 9.46
N SER A 421 -23.31 3.68 9.95
CA SER A 421 -24.34 3.44 10.95
C SER A 421 -25.48 2.58 10.38
N GLU A 422 -25.85 2.81 9.12
CA GLU A 422 -26.82 1.97 8.42
C GLU A 422 -26.26 0.57 8.14
N LEU A 423 -25.01 0.45 7.72
CA LEU A 423 -24.33 -0.84 7.56
C LEU A 423 -24.35 -1.65 8.87
N GLY A 424 -23.97 -1.01 9.99
CA GLY A 424 -23.98 -1.64 11.31
C GLY A 424 -25.38 -2.10 11.73
N ARG A 425 -26.44 -1.35 11.41
CA ARG A 425 -27.83 -1.74 11.70
C ARG A 425 -28.29 -2.96 10.89
N ARG A 426 -27.84 -3.09 9.65
CA ARG A 426 -28.20 -4.24 8.79
C ARG A 426 -27.47 -5.51 9.21
N LEU A 427 -26.27 -5.39 9.78
CA LEU A 427 -25.47 -6.51 10.23
C LEU A 427 -25.88 -7.00 11.64
N PRO A 428 -26.24 -8.29 11.81
CA PRO A 428 -26.66 -8.83 13.11
C PRO A 428 -25.61 -8.59 14.20
N GLY A 429 -26.01 -7.93 15.29
CA GLY A 429 -25.14 -7.66 16.45
C GLY A 429 -24.13 -6.53 16.27
N MET A 430 -24.13 -5.80 15.15
CA MET A 430 -23.13 -4.79 14.82
C MET A 430 -23.65 -3.35 14.86
N ALA A 431 -24.87 -3.11 15.35
CA ALA A 431 -25.48 -1.77 15.38
C ALA A 431 -24.68 -0.74 16.19
N SER A 432 -23.89 -1.20 17.17
CA SER A 432 -23.00 -0.37 17.99
C SER A 432 -21.52 -0.47 17.60
N ALA A 433 -21.19 -1.14 16.50
CA ALA A 433 -19.82 -1.26 16.04
C ALA A 433 -19.27 0.11 15.61
N SER A 434 -18.00 0.37 15.91
CA SER A 434 -17.34 1.59 15.43
C SER A 434 -17.13 1.53 13.91
N PRO A 435 -17.06 2.68 13.22
CA PRO A 435 -16.74 2.69 11.80
C PRO A 435 -15.40 2.04 11.45
N GLU A 436 -14.37 2.24 12.27
CA GLU A 436 -13.07 1.58 12.09
C GLU A 436 -13.20 0.04 12.14
N TYR A 437 -14.00 -0.46 13.09
CA TYR A 437 -14.23 -1.90 13.21
C TYR A 437 -15.00 -2.46 12.02
N LEU A 438 -16.06 -1.78 11.57
CA LEU A 438 -16.81 -2.18 10.38
C LEU A 438 -15.93 -2.10 9.13
N TRP A 439 -15.10 -1.07 9.01
CA TRP A 439 -14.19 -0.95 7.88
C TRP A 439 -13.27 -2.16 7.78
N ARG A 440 -12.53 -2.44 8.84
CA ARG A 440 -11.52 -3.52 8.87
C ARG A 440 -12.11 -4.91 8.66
N ASN A 441 -13.35 -5.14 9.11
CA ASN A 441 -13.94 -6.49 9.10
C ASN A 441 -14.97 -6.71 7.98
N VAL A 442 -15.38 -5.65 7.28
CA VAL A 442 -16.48 -5.70 6.30
C VAL A 442 -16.13 -5.01 4.99
N THR A 443 -15.61 -3.78 5.01
CA THR A 443 -15.43 -2.98 3.78
C THR A 443 -13.98 -2.87 3.30
N ASP A 444 -12.99 -3.33 4.06
CA ASP A 444 -11.59 -3.40 3.63
C ASP A 444 -11.35 -4.61 2.71
N ILE A 445 -12.03 -4.60 1.56
CA ILE A 445 -12.01 -5.68 0.56
C ILE A 445 -11.80 -5.13 -0.85
N ASP A 446 -11.17 -5.93 -1.70
CA ASP A 446 -11.02 -5.69 -3.14
C ASP A 446 -12.28 -6.11 -3.92
N ALA A 447 -12.33 -5.81 -5.22
CA ALA A 447 -13.32 -6.37 -6.14
C ALA A 447 -12.78 -6.49 -7.57
N TRP A 448 -13.29 -7.48 -8.32
CA TRP A 448 -13.24 -7.47 -9.77
C TRP A 448 -14.59 -7.04 -10.32
N VAL A 449 -14.58 -6.29 -11.41
CA VAL A 449 -15.77 -5.77 -12.07
C VAL A 449 -15.76 -6.24 -13.51
N VAL A 450 -16.84 -6.88 -13.95
CA VAL A 450 -17.04 -7.32 -15.32
C VAL A 450 -18.08 -6.41 -15.94
N PHE A 451 -17.66 -5.54 -16.86
CA PHE A 451 -18.55 -4.63 -17.57
C PHE A 451 -19.26 -5.35 -18.71
N GLY A 452 -20.59 -5.35 -18.67
CA GLY A 452 -21.46 -5.62 -19.81
C GLY A 452 -22.17 -4.35 -20.28
N ASP A 453 -22.93 -4.46 -21.38
CA ASP A 453 -23.60 -3.31 -21.99
C ASP A 453 -24.69 -2.71 -21.08
N THR A 454 -25.49 -3.57 -20.44
CA THR A 454 -26.61 -3.19 -19.57
C THR A 454 -26.41 -3.56 -18.10
N GLU A 455 -25.58 -4.56 -17.84
CA GLU A 455 -25.32 -5.09 -16.50
C GLU A 455 -23.81 -5.14 -16.23
N VAL A 456 -23.44 -4.80 -15.00
CA VAL A 456 -22.07 -4.82 -14.51
C VAL A 456 -22.02 -5.74 -13.30
N THR A 457 -21.21 -6.80 -13.37
CA THR A 457 -21.09 -7.76 -12.27
C THR A 457 -19.86 -7.43 -11.44
N VAL A 458 -20.04 -7.26 -10.13
CA VAL A 458 -18.98 -6.99 -9.17
C VAL A 458 -18.75 -8.26 -8.36
N GLU A 459 -17.55 -8.81 -8.43
CA GLU A 459 -17.07 -9.93 -7.62
C GLU A 459 -16.25 -9.40 -6.45
N LEU A 460 -16.93 -9.20 -5.32
CA LEU A 460 -16.35 -8.76 -4.06
C LEU A 460 -15.33 -9.77 -3.54
N GLY A 461 -14.24 -9.24 -2.97
CA GLY A 461 -13.26 -9.99 -2.21
C GLY A 461 -13.83 -10.58 -0.92
N HIS A 462 -13.00 -11.36 -0.22
CA HIS A 462 -13.41 -12.04 1.00
C HIS A 462 -13.22 -11.15 2.24
N ALA A 463 -14.33 -10.65 2.80
CA ALA A 463 -14.30 -9.96 4.09
C ALA A 463 -14.14 -10.97 5.25
N PRO A 464 -13.46 -10.59 6.37
CA PRO A 464 -13.44 -11.40 7.59
C PRO A 464 -14.83 -11.85 8.07
N PHE A 465 -15.85 -11.00 7.86
CA PHE A 465 -17.25 -11.31 8.16
C PHE A 465 -18.13 -11.57 6.91
N ALA A 466 -17.59 -12.23 5.89
CA ALA A 466 -18.35 -12.62 4.69
C ALA A 466 -19.66 -13.37 4.99
N VAL A 467 -19.69 -14.18 6.07
CA VAL A 467 -20.92 -14.90 6.48
C VAL A 467 -22.03 -13.93 6.88
N LEU A 468 -21.73 -12.84 7.60
CA LEU A 468 -22.74 -11.85 7.99
C LEU A 468 -23.27 -11.07 6.78
N LEU A 469 -22.39 -10.77 5.81
CA LEU A 469 -22.79 -10.16 4.55
C LEU A 469 -23.74 -11.07 3.76
N SER A 470 -23.42 -12.36 3.70
CA SER A 470 -24.27 -13.34 3.00
C SER A 470 -25.63 -13.54 3.67
N MET A 471 -25.67 -13.58 5.01
CA MET A 471 -26.92 -13.70 5.76
C MET A 471 -27.85 -12.49 5.57
N THR A 472 -27.28 -11.30 5.36
CA THR A 472 -28.05 -10.07 5.15
C THR A 472 -28.36 -9.80 3.68
N GLY A 473 -27.76 -10.56 2.77
CA GLY A 473 -27.87 -10.36 1.33
C GLY A 473 -27.17 -9.10 0.81
N LEU A 474 -26.37 -8.43 1.65
CA LEU A 474 -25.65 -7.21 1.25
C LEU A 474 -24.61 -7.50 0.16
N ASP A 475 -24.02 -8.69 0.16
CA ASP A 475 -23.09 -9.17 -0.87
C ASP A 475 -23.77 -9.57 -2.19
N ARG A 476 -25.11 -9.53 -2.25
CA ARG A 476 -25.96 -9.82 -3.42
C ARG A 476 -26.82 -8.63 -3.82
N GLY A 477 -26.53 -7.46 -3.28
CA GLY A 477 -27.24 -6.23 -3.60
C GLY A 477 -27.09 -5.82 -5.06
N SER A 478 -27.96 -4.92 -5.52
CA SER A 478 -27.77 -4.25 -6.80
C SER A 478 -28.09 -2.77 -6.67
N PHE A 479 -27.38 -1.94 -7.42
CA PHE A 479 -27.67 -0.51 -7.55
C PHE A 479 -27.68 -0.11 -9.02
N VAL A 480 -28.24 1.07 -9.31
CA VAL A 480 -28.23 1.64 -10.66
C VAL A 480 -27.20 2.76 -10.69
N GLU A 481 -26.40 2.81 -11.74
CA GLU A 481 -25.46 3.90 -11.97
C GLU A 481 -26.18 5.26 -11.88
N THR A 482 -25.51 6.33 -11.42
CA THR A 482 -26.16 7.64 -11.23
C THR A 482 -26.83 8.17 -12.51
N ALA A 483 -26.23 7.93 -13.69
CA ALA A 483 -26.80 8.29 -14.98
C ALA A 483 -27.94 7.37 -15.46
N GLY A 484 -28.21 6.26 -14.78
CA GLY A 484 -29.30 5.32 -15.10
C GLY A 484 -28.99 4.32 -16.21
N SER A 485 -27.77 4.31 -16.76
CA SER A 485 -27.39 3.52 -17.94
C SER A 485 -27.20 2.04 -17.67
N ARG A 486 -26.71 1.67 -16.48
CA ARG A 486 -26.28 0.31 -16.15
C ARG A 486 -26.73 -0.11 -14.77
N ARG A 487 -27.07 -1.40 -14.63
CA ARG A 487 -27.34 -2.04 -13.35
C ARG A 487 -26.07 -2.74 -12.84
N TRP A 488 -25.66 -2.43 -11.62
CA TRP A 488 -24.53 -3.05 -10.96
C TRP A 488 -25.02 -4.14 -10.01
N ILE A 489 -24.47 -5.35 -10.13
CA ILE A 489 -24.85 -6.53 -9.35
C ILE A 489 -23.66 -6.95 -8.51
N LEU A 490 -23.82 -6.95 -7.19
CA LEU A 490 -22.80 -7.44 -6.27
C LEU A 490 -22.89 -8.97 -6.17
N THR A 491 -21.74 -9.61 -6.13
CA THR A 491 -21.56 -11.06 -5.94
C THR A 491 -20.29 -11.29 -5.12
N THR A 492 -20.22 -12.42 -4.41
CA THR A 492 -19.02 -12.82 -3.68
C THR A 492 -18.18 -13.76 -4.54
N ARG A 493 -16.87 -13.53 -4.60
CA ARG A 493 -15.94 -14.45 -5.28
C ARG A 493 -16.02 -15.82 -4.61
N CYS A 494 -16.24 -16.89 -5.39
CA CYS A 494 -16.27 -18.27 -4.88
C CYS A 494 -14.87 -18.80 -4.55
#